data_AF-A0A7L4YEI4-F1
#
_entry.id   AF-A0A7L4YEI4-F1
#
_cell.length_a   1.000
_cell.length_b   1.000
_cell.length_c   1.000
_cell.angle_alpha   90.00
_cell.angle_beta   90.00
_cell.angle_gamma   90.00
#
_symmetry.space_group_name_H-M   'P 1'
#
loop_
_entity.id
_entity.type
_entity.pdbx_description
1 polymer ?
#
loop_
_entity_poly.entity_id
_entity_poly.type
_entity_poly.pdbx_seq_one_letter_code
_entity_poly.pdbx_strand_id
1 'polypeptide(L)'
;MGESVPVRCPECLRTQRYVAPVFPCACGAPVAPPVIAGATGEPVTHRNWTDEWVAVRCLSCGREDEWPYPELGCACGAVLRVQVRGPGEGAGESFPGVGEPAPGAGPGADAGTGDASGTASPTATGRWSGTDSGAGTDAPSETGSRTEATTWAAEPEARSGVHRDGHSPFAERYPAHIPLPPTAPRPAPPRPSFRPVTIRTARDAVAASAGYLRWLGFRDVVQPEERSSSGVDLRAPGLVAQVDPSTRPATPKAVECLWLNGLSNSSVSVFFSLAGYTPEARSRADELGIPLFVLDLTGTPQPVNAPADELITTGA
;
A
#
# COMPACT_ATOMS: atom_id res chain seq x y z
N MET A 1 18.25 15.65 26.37
CA MET A 1 19.59 15.24 25.90
C MET A 1 19.63 13.74 26.07
N GLY A 2 19.73 12.97 24.97
CA GLY A 2 19.61 11.50 25.04
C GLY A 2 20.77 10.88 25.83
N GLU A 3 20.46 9.88 26.65
CA GLU A 3 21.47 9.13 27.39
C GLU A 3 22.39 8.39 26.40
N SER A 4 23.71 8.57 26.56
CA SER A 4 24.69 7.88 25.71
C SER A 4 25.06 6.54 26.31
N VAL A 5 24.94 5.48 25.53
CA VAL A 5 25.13 4.11 25.97
C VAL A 5 26.36 3.49 25.30
N PRO A 6 27.25 2.82 26.06
CA PRO A 6 28.40 2.13 25.46
C PRO A 6 27.96 0.84 24.76
N VAL A 7 28.41 0.66 23.51
CA VAL A 7 28.18 -0.53 22.68
C VAL A 7 29.53 -1.09 22.23
N ARG A 8 29.77 -2.38 22.48
CA ARG A 8 31.03 -3.03 22.09
C ARG A 8 30.89 -3.69 20.71
N CYS A 9 31.86 -3.42 19.83
CA CYS A 9 31.96 -4.10 18.54
C CYS A 9 32.60 -5.49 18.72
N PRO A 10 31.99 -6.59 18.28
CA PRO A 10 32.60 -7.91 18.36
C PRO A 10 33.76 -8.10 17.37
N GLU A 11 33.79 -7.35 16.27
CA GLU A 11 34.84 -7.46 15.23
C GLU A 11 36.16 -6.83 15.67
N CYS A 12 36.14 -5.59 16.16
CA CYS A 12 37.35 -4.84 16.53
C CYS A 12 37.50 -4.62 18.04
N LEU A 13 36.56 -5.12 18.84
CA LEU A 13 36.53 -5.03 20.31
C LEU A 13 36.48 -3.60 20.90
N ARG A 14 36.37 -2.57 20.05
CA ARG A 14 36.23 -1.17 20.48
C ARG A 14 34.84 -0.90 21.05
N THR A 15 34.79 -0.10 22.10
CA THR A 15 33.56 0.41 22.69
C THR A 15 33.24 1.78 22.12
N GLN A 16 32.06 1.91 21.54
CA GLN A 16 31.57 3.13 20.90
C GLN A 16 30.38 3.68 21.70
N ARG A 17 30.13 4.99 21.63
CA ARG A 17 28.96 5.61 22.25
C ARG A 17 27.82 5.66 21.24
N TYR A 18 26.66 5.18 21.66
CA TYR A 18 25.40 5.24 20.90
C TYR A 18 24.40 6.11 21.67
N VAL A 19 23.63 6.94 20.96
CA VAL A 19 22.53 7.73 21.54
C VAL A 19 21.27 7.29 20.82
N ALA A 20 20.32 6.73 21.56
CA ALA A 20 19.06 6.29 20.96
C ALA A 20 18.27 7.49 20.43
N PRO A 21 17.74 7.42 19.19
CA PRO A 21 16.88 8.47 18.68
C PRO A 21 15.57 8.51 19.48
N VAL A 22 15.03 9.71 19.65
CA VAL A 22 13.78 9.97 20.38
C VAL A 22 12.74 10.43 19.38
N PHE A 23 11.57 9.80 19.39
CA PHE A 23 10.46 10.12 18.50
C PHE A 23 9.16 10.35 19.29
N PRO A 24 8.22 11.15 18.77
CA PRO A 24 6.95 11.38 19.43
C PRO A 24 6.01 10.18 19.28
N CYS A 25 5.50 9.66 20.39
CA CYS A 25 4.36 8.75 20.38
C CYS A 25 3.09 9.50 19.93
N ALA A 26 2.06 8.76 19.49
CA ALA A 26 0.75 9.34 19.16
C ALA A 26 0.11 10.13 20.32
N CYS A 27 0.46 9.86 21.58
CA CYS A 27 0.03 10.65 22.73
C CYS A 27 0.85 11.94 22.96
N GLY A 28 1.87 12.20 22.15
CA GLY A 28 2.78 13.34 22.26
C GLY A 28 4.00 13.11 23.17
N ALA A 29 4.05 12.00 23.91
CA ALA A 29 5.18 11.69 24.78
C ALA A 29 6.43 11.29 23.96
N PRO A 30 7.63 11.74 24.34
CA PRO A 30 8.87 11.27 23.72
C PRO A 30 9.14 9.81 24.08
N VAL A 31 9.42 8.98 23.07
CA VAL A 31 9.73 7.56 23.22
C VAL A 31 11.06 7.25 22.55
N ALA A 32 11.90 6.44 23.21
CA ALA A 32 13.15 5.94 22.68
C ALA A 32 13.22 4.42 22.93
N PRO A 33 13.80 3.63 22.02
CA PRO A 33 14.04 2.20 22.25
C PRO A 33 14.88 1.98 23.51
N PRO A 34 14.50 1.03 24.39
CA PRO A 34 15.21 0.76 25.64
C PRO A 34 16.50 -0.02 25.37
N VAL A 35 17.55 0.68 24.95
CA VAL A 35 18.86 0.08 24.67
C VAL A 35 19.51 -0.51 25.93
N ILE A 36 20.14 -1.67 25.79
CA ILE A 36 20.84 -2.37 26.87
C ILE A 36 22.27 -1.83 26.97
N ALA A 37 22.60 -1.23 28.11
CA ALA A 37 23.93 -0.66 28.32
C ALA A 37 25.02 -1.72 28.46
N GLY A 38 26.14 -1.51 27.75
CA GLY A 38 27.29 -2.42 27.77
C GLY A 38 27.09 -3.70 26.96
N ALA A 39 25.97 -3.85 26.25
CA ALA A 39 25.74 -4.99 25.38
C ALA A 39 26.76 -5.02 24.23
N THR A 40 27.11 -6.23 23.79
CA THR A 40 27.87 -6.41 22.54
C THR A 40 26.88 -6.26 21.39
N GLY A 41 27.20 -5.40 20.43
CA GLY A 41 26.37 -5.21 19.25
C GLY A 41 26.41 -6.47 18.37
N GLU A 42 25.31 -6.78 17.71
CA GLU A 42 25.24 -7.92 16.79
C GLU A 42 25.64 -7.45 15.38
N PRO A 43 26.59 -8.10 14.70
CA PRO A 43 26.97 -7.72 13.34
C PRO A 43 25.83 -7.95 12.36
N VAL A 44 25.46 -6.90 11.64
CA VAL A 44 24.50 -6.99 10.54
C VAL A 44 25.26 -7.47 9.29
N THR A 45 25.27 -8.78 9.07
CA THR A 45 25.83 -9.40 7.86
C THR A 45 24.80 -9.54 6.75
N HIS A 46 23.51 -9.60 7.11
CA HIS A 46 22.39 -9.73 6.19
C HIS A 46 21.21 -8.89 6.69
N ARG A 47 20.55 -8.16 5.78
CA ARG A 47 19.35 -7.38 6.09
C ARG A 47 18.10 -8.17 5.69
N ASN A 48 17.29 -8.49 6.68
CA ASN A 48 15.98 -9.09 6.52
C ASN A 48 14.92 -8.20 7.16
N TRP A 49 13.82 -8.03 6.46
CA TRP A 49 12.74 -7.11 6.81
C TRP A 49 12.15 -7.34 8.21
N THR A 50 12.07 -8.59 8.67
CA THR A 50 11.51 -8.93 9.98
C THR A 50 12.40 -8.50 11.15
N ASP A 51 13.72 -8.39 10.96
CA ASP A 51 14.66 -8.05 12.03
C ASP A 51 15.08 -6.56 11.99
N GLU A 52 14.37 -5.75 11.21
CA GLU A 52 14.61 -4.30 11.07
C GLU A 52 13.74 -3.46 12.02
N TRP A 53 12.82 -4.08 12.77
CA TRP A 53 11.86 -3.40 13.63
C TRP A 53 11.93 -3.89 15.08
N VAL A 54 11.78 -2.98 16.05
CA VAL A 54 11.63 -3.25 17.48
C VAL A 54 10.30 -2.67 17.98
N ALA A 55 9.54 -3.47 18.71
CA ALA A 55 8.36 -2.99 19.44
C ALA A 55 8.80 -2.21 20.69
N VAL A 56 8.38 -0.94 20.80
CA VAL A 56 8.68 -0.08 21.94
C VAL A 56 7.38 0.34 22.60
N ARG A 57 7.31 0.16 23.92
CA ARG A 57 6.16 0.56 24.73
C ARG A 57 6.32 2.00 25.23
N CYS A 58 5.32 2.84 24.98
CA CYS A 58 5.24 4.17 25.55
C CYS A 58 4.94 4.08 27.06
N LEU A 59 5.81 4.63 27.90
CA LEU A 59 5.61 4.62 29.36
C LEU A 59 4.48 5.56 29.82
N SER A 60 4.04 6.51 28.98
CA SER A 60 2.97 7.46 29.32
C SER A 60 1.57 6.95 28.99
N CYS A 61 1.37 6.34 27.81
CA CYS A 61 0.04 5.86 27.38
C CYS A 61 -0.07 4.34 27.29
N GLY A 62 1.03 3.60 27.46
CA GLY A 62 1.06 2.15 27.42
C GLY A 62 0.99 1.51 26.03
N ARG A 63 0.81 2.31 24.95
CA ARG A 63 0.79 1.83 23.57
C ARG A 63 2.13 1.21 23.17
N GLU A 64 2.07 0.10 22.46
CA GLU A 64 3.22 -0.52 21.81
C GLU A 64 3.18 -0.16 20.32
N ASP A 65 4.27 0.44 19.83
CA ASP A 65 4.44 0.84 18.44
C ASP A 65 5.76 0.24 17.92
N GLU A 66 5.84 -0.02 16.61
CA GLU A 66 7.05 -0.54 15.95
C GLU A 66 7.96 0.61 15.51
N TRP A 67 9.26 0.47 15.80
CA TRP A 67 10.30 1.46 15.48
C TRP A 67 11.49 0.80 14.80
N PRO A 68 12.26 1.52 13.97
CA PRO A 68 13.48 0.96 13.36
C PRO A 68 14.46 0.46 14.41
N TYR A 69 15.04 -0.72 14.18
CA TYR A 69 16.00 -1.32 15.09
C TYR A 69 17.26 -0.42 15.17
N PRO A 70 17.72 -0.04 16.38
CA PRO A 70 18.93 0.74 16.59
C PRO A 70 20.18 0.17 15.90
N GLU A 71 20.79 0.91 14.96
CA GLU A 71 22.04 0.54 14.29
C GLU A 71 23.17 1.52 14.59
N LEU A 72 24.39 0.99 14.72
CA LEU A 72 25.62 1.75 14.94
C LEU A 72 26.70 1.34 13.93
N GLY A 73 27.18 2.29 13.15
CA GLY A 73 28.39 2.12 12.34
C GLY A 73 29.65 2.16 13.20
N CYS A 74 30.46 1.10 13.16
CA CYS A 74 31.77 1.08 13.78
C CYS A 74 32.85 1.57 12.81
N ALA A 75 33.90 2.23 13.33
CA ALA A 75 35.02 2.71 12.51
C ALA A 75 35.82 1.57 11.82
N CYS A 76 35.64 0.32 12.24
CA CYS A 76 36.23 -0.85 11.56
C CYS A 76 35.46 -1.30 10.32
N GLY A 77 34.32 -0.67 10.01
CA GLY A 77 33.46 -1.00 8.86
C GLY A 77 32.27 -1.90 9.19
N ALA A 78 32.18 -2.44 10.41
CA ALA A 78 31.03 -3.23 10.84
C ALA A 78 29.81 -2.34 11.12
N VAL A 79 28.62 -2.80 10.72
CA VAL A 79 27.33 -2.25 11.16
C VAL A 79 26.79 -3.15 12.26
N LEU A 80 26.46 -2.56 13.41
CA LEU A 80 26.05 -3.29 14.60
C LEU A 80 24.59 -2.97 14.95
N ARG A 81 23.78 -4.00 15.18
CA ARG A 81 22.48 -3.85 15.87
C ARG A 81 22.73 -3.66 17.37
N VAL A 82 22.23 -2.55 17.91
CA VAL A 82 22.32 -2.21 19.33
C VAL A 82 21.18 -2.91 20.06
N GLN A 83 21.52 -3.77 21.02
CA GLN A 83 20.55 -4.58 21.73
C GLN A 83 19.53 -3.73 22.51
N VAL A 84 18.27 -4.12 22.45
CA VAL A 84 17.11 -3.47 23.08
C VAL A 84 16.41 -4.47 23.99
N ARG A 85 15.84 -4.01 25.11
CA ARG A 85 14.98 -4.86 25.96
C ARG A 85 13.64 -5.07 25.28
N GLY A 86 13.17 -6.31 25.18
CA GLY A 86 11.85 -6.60 24.61
C GLY A 86 10.70 -6.14 25.53
N PRO A 87 9.51 -5.85 24.97
CA PRO A 87 8.31 -5.62 25.77
C PRO A 87 7.94 -6.93 26.48
N GLY A 88 8.30 -7.04 27.76
CA GLY A 88 8.01 -8.21 28.60
C GLY A 88 9.18 -8.74 29.43
N GLU A 89 10.43 -8.34 29.14
CA GLU A 89 11.62 -8.81 29.89
C GLU A 89 11.87 -8.04 31.20
N GLY A 90 10.88 -7.27 31.68
CA GLY A 90 10.97 -6.40 32.86
C GLY A 90 10.16 -6.82 34.08
N ALA A 91 9.74 -8.08 34.19
CA ALA A 91 9.07 -8.61 35.37
C ALA A 91 9.72 -9.94 35.81
N GLY A 92 10.95 -9.84 36.28
CA GLY A 92 11.73 -10.95 36.81
C GLY A 92 12.59 -10.53 37.99
N GLU A 93 12.16 -9.54 38.78
CA GLU A 93 12.74 -9.34 40.11
C GLU A 93 12.13 -10.38 41.05
N SER A 94 12.97 -11.34 41.40
CA SER A 94 12.72 -12.40 42.35
C SER A 94 12.49 -11.79 43.72
N PHE A 95 11.25 -11.78 44.19
CA PHE A 95 10.98 -11.56 45.61
C PHE A 95 11.47 -12.81 46.38
N PRO A 96 12.26 -12.66 47.45
CA PRO A 96 12.58 -13.79 48.31
C PRO A 96 11.29 -14.24 49.01
N GLY A 97 10.96 -15.51 48.83
CA GLY A 97 9.74 -16.12 49.32
C GLY A 97 9.57 -15.95 50.83
N VAL A 98 8.50 -15.28 51.23
CA VAL A 98 7.91 -15.44 52.56
C VAL A 98 7.02 -16.67 52.45
N GLY A 99 7.43 -17.76 53.10
CA GLY A 99 6.64 -18.97 53.21
C GLY A 99 5.37 -18.69 54.01
N GLU A 100 4.23 -19.17 53.51
CA GLU A 100 2.98 -19.17 54.25
C GLU A 100 2.45 -20.61 54.34
N PRO A 101 1.88 -21.03 55.49
CA PRO A 101 1.74 -22.43 55.86
C PRO A 101 0.44 -23.06 55.34
N ALA A 102 0.42 -24.40 55.37
CA ALA A 102 -0.71 -25.24 55.00
C ALA A 102 -2.00 -24.94 55.80
N PRO A 103 -3.21 -25.08 55.22
CA PRO A 103 -4.45 -25.12 55.97
C PRO A 103 -4.84 -26.55 56.36
N GLY A 104 -5.23 -26.69 57.62
CA GLY A 104 -5.74 -27.92 58.23
C GLY A 104 -7.21 -28.23 57.89
N ALA A 105 -7.60 -29.43 58.31
CA ALA A 105 -8.87 -30.11 58.08
C ALA A 105 -10.13 -29.41 58.67
N GLY A 106 -11.29 -29.71 58.07
CA GLY A 106 -12.64 -29.17 58.32
C GLY A 106 -13.32 -29.61 59.65
N PRO A 107 -14.65 -29.90 59.73
CA PRO A 107 -15.68 -30.03 58.68
C PRO A 107 -17.04 -29.32 58.97
N GLY A 108 -18.02 -29.46 58.07
CA GLY A 108 -19.44 -29.16 58.32
C GLY A 108 -20.31 -29.25 57.07
N ALA A 109 -21.16 -30.27 56.98
CA ALA A 109 -22.12 -30.53 55.90
C ALA A 109 -23.42 -29.73 56.08
N ASP A 110 -24.13 -29.43 54.99
CA ASP A 110 -25.55 -29.74 54.87
C ASP A 110 -26.06 -29.66 53.42
N ALA A 111 -27.01 -30.54 53.12
CA ALA A 111 -27.60 -30.83 51.83
C ALA A 111 -28.75 -29.87 51.46
N GLY A 112 -29.01 -29.71 50.15
CA GLY A 112 -30.18 -28.99 49.65
C GLY A 112 -30.34 -29.06 48.13
N THR A 113 -31.28 -29.90 47.72
CA THR A 113 -31.73 -30.29 46.37
C THR A 113 -32.24 -29.13 45.50
N GLY A 114 -32.11 -29.23 44.17
CA GLY A 114 -32.81 -28.35 43.22
C GLY A 114 -32.54 -28.69 41.75
N ASP A 115 -33.53 -29.32 41.11
CA ASP A 115 -33.62 -29.70 39.70
C ASP A 115 -33.47 -28.54 38.69
N ALA A 116 -32.97 -28.86 37.49
CA ALA A 116 -33.69 -28.68 36.21
C ALA A 116 -32.78 -28.93 35.00
N SER A 117 -32.92 -30.11 34.39
CA SER A 117 -32.53 -30.39 33.00
C SER A 117 -33.64 -29.94 32.07
N GLY A 118 -33.32 -29.21 31.00
CA GLY A 118 -34.24 -28.96 29.90
C GLY A 118 -33.78 -27.83 28.99
N THR A 119 -33.07 -28.16 27.91
CA THR A 119 -32.99 -27.26 26.75
C THR A 119 -33.00 -28.09 25.49
N ALA A 120 -34.17 -28.08 24.85
CA ALA A 120 -34.42 -28.63 23.52
C ALA A 120 -33.99 -27.61 22.46
N SER A 121 -33.49 -28.14 21.33
CA SER A 121 -33.33 -27.45 20.05
C SER A 121 -34.65 -26.85 19.54
N PRO A 122 -34.58 -25.94 18.55
CA PRO A 122 -35.10 -26.39 17.26
C PRO A 122 -34.24 -25.97 16.05
N THR A 123 -34.25 -26.89 15.09
CA THR A 123 -33.90 -26.78 13.68
C THR A 123 -34.89 -25.86 12.96
N ALA A 124 -34.42 -25.01 12.04
CA ALA A 124 -35.27 -24.38 11.03
C ALA A 124 -34.53 -24.31 9.69
N THR A 125 -34.97 -25.15 8.77
CA THR A 125 -34.70 -25.13 7.34
C THR A 125 -35.58 -24.07 6.66
N GLY A 126 -35.00 -23.31 5.72
CA GLY A 126 -35.71 -22.30 4.94
C GLY A 126 -35.14 -22.20 3.53
N ARG A 127 -35.61 -23.09 2.66
CA ARG A 127 -35.37 -23.16 1.21
C ARG A 127 -36.31 -22.18 0.50
N TRP A 128 -35.80 -21.32 -0.39
CA TRP A 128 -36.61 -20.54 -1.34
C TRP A 128 -36.30 -20.96 -2.78
N SER A 129 -37.35 -21.17 -3.57
CA SER A 129 -37.31 -21.42 -5.02
C SER A 129 -38.61 -20.90 -5.64
N GLY A 130 -38.48 -20.35 -6.87
CA GLY A 130 -39.55 -20.03 -7.82
C GLY A 130 -39.87 -18.53 -7.93
N THR A 131 -40.10 -17.93 -9.10
CA THR A 131 -40.15 -18.39 -10.50
C THR A 131 -40.30 -17.17 -11.43
N ASP A 132 -40.00 -17.38 -12.72
CA ASP A 132 -40.18 -16.54 -13.93
C ASP A 132 -41.43 -15.64 -14.05
N SER A 133 -41.29 -14.56 -14.83
CA SER A 133 -42.03 -14.37 -16.12
C SER A 133 -41.80 -12.96 -16.73
N GLY A 134 -41.67 -12.88 -18.06
CA GLY A 134 -42.15 -11.71 -18.83
C GLY A 134 -41.29 -11.23 -20.00
N ALA A 135 -41.55 -11.78 -21.20
CA ALA A 135 -41.06 -11.33 -22.50
C ALA A 135 -41.83 -10.10 -23.03
N GLY A 136 -41.25 -9.36 -23.99
CA GLY A 136 -41.95 -8.36 -24.79
C GLY A 136 -41.06 -7.75 -25.89
N THR A 137 -41.47 -7.97 -27.14
CA THR A 137 -40.85 -7.65 -28.43
C THR A 137 -41.02 -6.18 -28.85
N ASP A 138 -40.13 -5.66 -29.71
CA ASP A 138 -40.42 -5.31 -31.11
C ASP A 138 -39.43 -4.27 -31.70
N ALA A 139 -38.94 -4.60 -32.90
CA ALA A 139 -38.23 -3.71 -33.82
C ALA A 139 -39.24 -2.83 -34.60
N PRO A 140 -38.78 -1.81 -35.36
CA PRO A 140 -38.53 -2.11 -36.77
C PRO A 140 -37.31 -1.42 -37.38
N SER A 141 -36.81 -2.05 -38.45
CA SER A 141 -35.95 -1.46 -39.47
C SER A 141 -36.80 -0.70 -40.49
N GLU A 142 -36.33 0.43 -41.00
CA GLU A 142 -36.57 0.77 -42.41
C GLU A 142 -35.45 1.65 -42.98
N THR A 143 -35.13 1.33 -44.23
CA THR A 143 -34.00 1.77 -45.02
C THR A 143 -34.48 2.75 -46.08
N GLY A 144 -33.69 3.80 -46.34
CA GLY A 144 -33.56 4.39 -47.67
C GLY A 144 -34.10 5.80 -47.83
N SER A 145 -33.22 6.75 -48.17
CA SER A 145 -33.13 7.27 -49.55
C SER A 145 -32.13 8.42 -49.67
N ARG A 146 -31.03 8.08 -50.35
CA ARG A 146 -30.26 8.81 -51.37
C ARG A 146 -30.68 10.26 -51.72
N THR A 147 -29.72 11.16 -51.50
CA THR A 147 -29.14 12.19 -52.39
C THR A 147 -30.06 13.02 -53.28
N GLU A 148 -30.00 14.35 -53.12
CA GLU A 148 -29.97 15.30 -54.25
C GLU A 148 -29.31 16.63 -53.85
N ALA A 149 -28.42 17.09 -54.73
CA ALA A 149 -27.62 18.30 -54.63
C ALA A 149 -28.26 19.40 -55.48
N THR A 150 -28.18 20.66 -55.05
CA THR A 150 -28.23 21.88 -55.88
C THR A 150 -27.72 23.02 -54.98
N THR A 151 -26.43 23.36 -55.03
CA THR A 151 -25.83 24.47 -55.80
C THR A 151 -26.65 25.76 -55.72
N TRP A 152 -26.03 26.87 -55.31
CA TRP A 152 -25.98 28.15 -56.04
C TRP A 152 -25.17 29.15 -55.20
N ALA A 153 -23.95 29.41 -55.67
CA ALA A 153 -23.12 30.53 -55.26
C ALA A 153 -23.64 31.81 -55.92
N ALA A 154 -23.60 32.92 -55.19
CA ALA A 154 -23.58 34.26 -55.76
C ALA A 154 -23.04 35.26 -54.73
N GLU A 155 -21.74 35.54 -54.82
CA GLU A 155 -21.24 36.90 -54.58
C GLU A 155 -21.70 37.81 -55.71
N PRO A 156 -21.84 39.11 -55.43
CA PRO A 156 -21.15 40.04 -56.31
C PRO A 156 -20.40 41.14 -55.56
N GLU A 157 -19.18 41.38 -56.04
CA GLU A 157 -18.37 42.57 -55.83
C GLU A 157 -19.09 43.84 -56.30
N ALA A 158 -18.90 44.97 -55.59
CA ALA A 158 -18.30 46.19 -56.18
C ALA A 158 -18.26 47.38 -55.20
N ARG A 159 -17.03 47.75 -54.84
CA ARG A 159 -16.43 49.11 -54.78
C ARG A 159 -17.29 50.30 -54.28
N SER A 160 -16.85 50.87 -53.16
CA SER A 160 -16.69 52.34 -53.06
C SER A 160 -15.64 52.70 -52.03
N GLY A 161 -14.65 53.48 -52.45
CA GLY A 161 -13.59 53.98 -51.60
C GLY A 161 -14.06 55.20 -50.80
N VAL A 162 -13.76 55.20 -49.51
CA VAL A 162 -13.61 56.40 -48.70
C VAL A 162 -12.44 56.16 -47.77
N HIS A 163 -11.30 56.82 -48.03
CA HIS A 163 -10.31 57.05 -46.98
C HIS A 163 -10.99 57.93 -45.93
N ARG A 164 -11.27 57.34 -44.77
CA ARG A 164 -11.76 58.09 -43.61
C ARG A 164 -10.90 57.73 -42.41
N ASP A 165 -10.51 58.78 -41.72
CA ASP A 165 -9.56 58.84 -40.64
C ASP A 165 -9.80 57.82 -39.51
N GLY A 166 -8.68 57.46 -38.88
CA GLY A 166 -8.56 56.39 -37.91
C GLY A 166 -9.60 56.37 -36.81
N HIS A 167 -10.29 55.23 -36.73
CA HIS A 167 -10.57 54.51 -35.49
C HIS A 167 -10.96 53.07 -35.88
N SER A 168 -10.04 52.10 -35.76
CA SER A 168 -10.47 50.69 -35.72
C SER A 168 -11.40 50.54 -34.52
N PRO A 169 -12.64 50.05 -34.70
CA PRO A 169 -13.53 49.78 -33.58
C PRO A 169 -12.90 48.74 -32.66
N PHE A 170 -13.22 48.80 -31.36
CA PHE A 170 -12.66 47.92 -30.32
C PHE A 170 -12.74 46.42 -30.67
N ALA A 171 -13.72 46.01 -31.48
CA ALA A 171 -13.94 44.65 -31.98
C ALA A 171 -12.84 44.13 -32.93
N GLU A 172 -12.01 45.00 -33.50
CA GLU A 172 -10.93 44.62 -34.42
C GLU A 172 -9.61 44.37 -33.68
N ARG A 173 -9.47 44.89 -32.44
CA ARG A 173 -8.33 44.63 -31.55
C ARG A 173 -8.49 43.37 -30.70
N TYR A 174 -9.71 42.84 -30.57
CA TYR A 174 -10.01 41.65 -29.81
C TYR A 174 -10.82 40.68 -30.67
N PRO A 175 -10.27 39.53 -31.10
CA PRO A 175 -11.08 38.52 -31.76
C PRO A 175 -12.24 38.14 -30.84
N ALA A 176 -13.48 38.35 -31.32
CA ALA A 176 -14.71 38.04 -30.58
C ALA A 176 -14.86 36.55 -30.20
N HIS A 177 -13.95 35.72 -30.72
CA HIS A 177 -13.81 34.32 -30.42
C HIS A 177 -12.32 34.05 -30.18
N ILE A 178 -11.93 33.84 -28.92
CA ILE A 178 -10.72 33.09 -28.62
C ILE A 178 -11.09 31.64 -28.95
N PRO A 179 -10.44 30.97 -29.91
CA PRO A 179 -10.67 29.54 -30.14
C PRO A 179 -10.45 28.84 -28.79
N LEU A 180 -11.51 28.23 -28.26
CA LEU A 180 -11.38 27.41 -27.06
C LEU A 180 -10.28 26.38 -27.36
N PRO A 181 -9.30 26.20 -26.47
CA PRO A 181 -8.31 25.14 -26.66
C PRO A 181 -9.08 23.83 -26.91
N PRO A 182 -8.64 23.01 -27.87
CA PRO A 182 -9.32 21.75 -28.16
C PRO A 182 -9.51 20.97 -26.86
N THR A 183 -10.77 20.76 -26.48
CA THR A 183 -11.19 19.99 -25.29
C THR A 183 -11.03 18.50 -25.48
N ALA A 184 -10.70 18.05 -26.69
CA ALA A 184 -10.32 16.67 -26.94
C ALA A 184 -8.98 16.38 -26.24
N PRO A 185 -8.90 15.35 -25.38
CA PRO A 185 -7.63 14.91 -24.82
C PRO A 185 -6.64 14.68 -25.95
N ARG A 186 -5.46 15.32 -25.84
CA ARG A 186 -4.37 15.06 -26.77
C ARG A 186 -4.11 13.54 -26.78
N PRO A 187 -4.13 12.87 -27.94
CA PRO A 187 -3.85 11.44 -28.00
C PRO A 187 -2.49 11.18 -27.35
N ALA A 188 -2.48 10.34 -26.31
CA ALA A 188 -1.23 9.95 -25.67
C ALA A 188 -0.36 9.26 -26.73
N PRO A 189 0.96 9.54 -26.77
CA PRO A 189 1.85 8.85 -27.68
C PRO A 189 1.73 7.33 -27.45
N PRO A 190 1.80 6.51 -28.53
CA PRO A 190 1.68 5.07 -28.40
C PRO A 190 2.76 4.53 -27.45
N ARG A 191 2.34 3.68 -26.50
CA ARG A 191 3.23 3.11 -25.49
C ARG A 191 4.31 2.27 -26.19
N PRO A 192 5.61 2.47 -25.89
CA PRO A 192 6.68 1.68 -26.50
C PRO A 192 6.58 0.20 -26.07
N SER A 193 7.32 -0.70 -26.69
CA SER A 193 7.42 -2.09 -26.20
C SER A 193 8.05 -2.12 -24.80
N PHE A 194 7.50 -2.91 -23.88
CA PHE A 194 8.08 -3.10 -22.55
C PHE A 194 9.46 -3.76 -22.65
N ARG A 195 10.41 -3.31 -21.81
CA ARG A 195 11.76 -3.88 -21.72
C ARG A 195 11.95 -4.51 -20.33
N PRO A 196 11.81 -5.84 -20.20
CA PRO A 196 11.86 -6.51 -18.90
C PRO A 196 13.28 -6.53 -18.33
N VAL A 197 13.34 -6.64 -16.99
CA VAL A 197 14.58 -6.78 -16.22
C VAL A 197 14.55 -8.13 -15.52
N THR A 198 15.52 -9.00 -15.82
CA THR A 198 15.60 -10.34 -15.21
C THR A 198 15.67 -10.25 -13.69
N ILE A 199 14.84 -11.02 -13.00
CA ILE A 199 14.73 -11.01 -11.54
C ILE A 199 15.65 -12.08 -10.95
N ARG A 200 16.66 -11.66 -10.18
CA ARG A 200 17.56 -12.56 -9.43
C ARG A 200 17.47 -12.33 -7.93
N THR A 201 17.03 -11.14 -7.53
CA THR A 201 16.92 -10.69 -6.15
C THR A 201 15.57 -9.99 -5.91
N ALA A 202 15.21 -9.81 -4.64
CA ALA A 202 14.05 -9.00 -4.25
C ALA A 202 14.14 -7.55 -4.78
N ARG A 203 15.36 -6.99 -4.85
CA ARG A 203 15.59 -5.65 -5.40
C ARG A 203 15.29 -5.61 -6.90
N ASP A 204 15.62 -6.66 -7.64
CA ASP A 204 15.32 -6.76 -9.06
C ASP A 204 13.80 -6.87 -9.29
N ALA A 205 13.07 -7.54 -8.41
CA ALA A 205 11.61 -7.60 -8.46
C ALA A 205 10.99 -6.20 -8.32
N VAL A 206 11.46 -5.41 -7.35
CA VAL A 206 11.02 -4.01 -7.18
C VAL A 206 11.40 -3.16 -8.40
N ALA A 207 12.61 -3.33 -8.93
CA ALA A 207 13.05 -2.61 -10.12
C ALA A 207 12.22 -2.96 -11.37
N ALA A 208 11.87 -4.24 -11.56
CA ALA A 208 11.00 -4.71 -12.64
C ALA A 208 9.59 -4.12 -12.51
N SER A 209 8.99 -4.16 -11.31
CA SER A 209 7.69 -3.53 -11.02
C SER A 209 7.72 -2.02 -11.26
N ALA A 210 8.76 -1.32 -10.81
CA ALA A 210 8.91 0.12 -11.03
C ALA A 210 9.06 0.45 -12.52
N GLY A 211 9.84 -0.33 -13.27
CA GLY A 211 9.97 -0.20 -14.72
C GLY A 211 8.64 -0.40 -15.44
N TYR A 212 7.85 -1.38 -15.00
CA TYR A 212 6.53 -1.68 -15.55
C TYR A 212 5.52 -0.56 -15.27
N LEU A 213 5.47 -0.03 -14.05
CA LEU A 213 4.60 1.10 -13.71
C LEU A 213 4.96 2.36 -14.50
N ARG A 214 6.25 2.64 -14.70
CA ARG A 214 6.70 3.73 -15.58
C ARG A 214 6.29 3.51 -17.03
N TRP A 215 6.35 2.27 -17.50
CA TRP A 215 5.87 1.89 -18.82
C TRP A 215 4.35 2.06 -18.97
N LEU A 216 3.57 1.77 -17.92
CA LEU A 216 2.11 2.00 -17.89
C LEU A 216 1.74 3.49 -17.95
N GLY A 217 2.65 4.38 -17.55
CA GLY A 217 2.49 5.84 -17.63
C GLY A 217 2.68 6.57 -16.30
N PHE A 218 2.89 5.85 -15.20
CA PHE A 218 3.12 6.46 -13.89
C PHE A 218 4.47 7.17 -13.87
N ARG A 219 4.46 8.47 -13.56
CA ARG A 219 5.67 9.29 -13.50
C ARG A 219 6.24 9.28 -12.09
N ASP A 220 7.55 9.54 -11.99
CA ASP A 220 8.24 9.72 -10.71
C ASP A 220 8.04 8.56 -9.72
N VAL A 221 8.00 7.33 -10.25
CA VAL A 221 7.95 6.10 -9.43
C VAL A 221 9.25 6.00 -8.65
N VAL A 222 9.15 6.22 -7.35
CA VAL A 222 10.25 6.17 -6.39
C VAL A 222 10.05 4.99 -5.45
N GLN A 223 11.15 4.32 -5.11
CA GLN A 223 11.19 3.45 -3.95
C GLN A 223 11.49 4.33 -2.74
N PRO A 224 10.59 4.43 -1.75
CA PRO A 224 10.90 5.12 -0.50
C PRO A 224 12.14 4.48 0.15
N GLU A 225 13.07 5.30 0.65
CA GLU A 225 14.25 4.79 1.36
C GLU A 225 13.86 3.99 2.61
N GLU A 226 12.71 4.34 3.21
CA GLU A 226 12.11 3.63 4.33
C GLU A 226 10.78 3.02 3.88
N ARG A 227 10.77 1.69 3.72
CA ARG A 227 9.51 0.94 3.57
C ARG A 227 8.68 1.21 4.83
N SER A 228 7.45 1.69 4.67
CA SER A 228 6.54 1.81 5.81
C SER A 228 6.01 0.42 6.19
N SER A 229 5.78 0.15 7.48
CA SER A 229 5.23 -1.12 8.03
C SER A 229 3.99 -1.66 7.29
N SER A 230 3.29 -0.76 6.60
CA SER A 230 2.27 -1.01 5.56
C SER A 230 2.61 -1.98 4.41
N GLY A 231 3.90 -2.26 4.13
CA GLY A 231 4.32 -3.06 2.97
C GLY A 231 4.34 -2.32 1.63
N VAL A 232 4.25 -0.98 1.61
CA VAL A 232 4.33 -0.19 0.36
C VAL A 232 5.78 -0.03 -0.08
N ASP A 233 6.08 -0.50 -1.28
CA ASP A 233 7.43 -0.54 -1.87
C ASP A 233 7.70 0.60 -2.85
N LEU A 234 6.66 1.07 -3.53
CA LEU A 234 6.77 2.04 -4.61
C LEU A 234 5.69 3.11 -4.45
N ARG A 235 6.05 4.36 -4.71
CA ARG A 235 5.13 5.49 -4.72
C ARG A 235 5.34 6.35 -5.96
N ALA A 236 4.24 6.91 -6.46
CA ALA A 236 4.22 7.95 -7.47
C ALA A 236 2.99 8.85 -7.21
N PRO A 237 2.90 10.02 -7.84
CA PRO A 237 1.69 10.83 -7.76
C PRO A 237 0.45 10.01 -8.18
N GLY A 238 -0.48 9.78 -7.23
CA GLY A 238 -1.69 8.99 -7.45
C GLY A 238 -1.50 7.47 -7.44
N LEU A 239 -0.32 6.95 -7.06
CA LEU A 239 -0.03 5.51 -7.04
C LEU A 239 0.72 5.11 -5.77
N VAL A 240 0.28 4.00 -5.18
CA VAL A 240 1.06 3.19 -4.25
C VAL A 240 1.13 1.76 -4.77
N ALA A 241 2.29 1.14 -4.68
CA ALA A 241 2.43 -0.26 -5.05
C ALA A 241 3.26 -1.06 -4.06
N GLN A 242 2.88 -2.31 -3.89
CA GLN A 242 3.55 -3.31 -3.07
C GLN A 242 4.13 -4.41 -3.96
N VAL A 243 5.30 -4.92 -3.58
CA VAL A 243 6.02 -5.98 -4.26
C VAL A 243 6.39 -7.05 -3.23
N ASP A 244 5.76 -8.21 -3.30
CA ASP A 244 6.07 -9.36 -2.45
C ASP A 244 7.03 -10.33 -3.17
N PRO A 245 8.33 -10.34 -2.82
CA PRO A 245 9.31 -11.25 -3.42
C PRO A 245 9.32 -12.63 -2.74
N SER A 246 8.40 -12.92 -1.82
CA SER A 246 8.40 -14.17 -1.08
C SER A 246 8.04 -15.37 -1.96
N THR A 247 8.38 -16.56 -1.48
CA THR A 247 8.02 -17.83 -2.12
C THR A 247 6.66 -18.37 -1.67
N ARG A 248 5.92 -17.59 -0.86
CA ARG A 248 4.57 -17.96 -0.38
C ARG A 248 3.52 -17.10 -1.08
N PRO A 249 2.38 -17.66 -1.48
CA PRO A 249 1.31 -16.87 -2.07
C PRO A 249 0.84 -15.76 -1.11
N ALA A 250 0.60 -14.57 -1.66
CA ALA A 250 0.10 -13.43 -0.91
C ALA A 250 -1.33 -13.69 -0.42
N THR A 251 -1.61 -13.21 0.79
CA THR A 251 -2.86 -13.45 1.53
C THR A 251 -3.87 -12.31 1.37
N PRO A 252 -5.16 -12.51 1.68
CA PRO A 252 -6.16 -11.45 1.63
C PRO A 252 -5.79 -10.25 2.51
N LYS A 253 -5.20 -10.50 3.68
CA LYS A 253 -4.76 -9.44 4.60
C LYS A 253 -3.76 -8.49 3.95
N ALA A 254 -2.83 -9.01 3.13
CA ALA A 254 -1.87 -8.16 2.42
C ALA A 254 -2.55 -7.23 1.41
N VAL A 255 -3.55 -7.76 0.68
CA VAL A 255 -4.37 -6.96 -0.26
C VAL A 255 -5.14 -5.87 0.48
N GLU A 256 -5.78 -6.20 1.61
CA GLU A 256 -6.55 -5.24 2.41
C GLU A 256 -5.66 -4.17 3.05
N CYS A 257 -4.48 -4.55 3.54
CA CYS A 257 -3.51 -3.58 4.05
C CYS A 257 -3.08 -2.59 2.96
N LEU A 258 -2.77 -3.07 1.76
CA LEU A 258 -2.43 -2.21 0.62
C LEU A 258 -3.61 -1.30 0.23
N TRP A 259 -4.83 -1.83 0.24
CA TRP A 259 -6.04 -1.05 -0.07
C TRP A 259 -6.22 0.13 0.89
N LEU A 260 -6.14 -0.12 2.20
CA LEU A 260 -6.27 0.91 3.23
C LEU A 260 -5.19 2.00 3.08
N ASN A 261 -3.96 1.62 2.68
CA ASN A 261 -2.90 2.58 2.39
C ASN A 261 -3.18 3.44 1.15
N GLY A 262 -3.71 2.84 0.08
CA GLY A 262 -4.13 3.57 -1.12
C GLY A 262 -5.23 4.57 -0.81
N LEU A 263 -6.28 4.13 -0.11
CA LEU A 263 -7.38 4.99 0.34
C LEU A 263 -6.91 6.18 1.17
N SER A 264 -6.04 5.93 2.15
CA SER A 264 -5.47 7.00 2.99
C SER A 264 -4.76 8.09 2.18
N ASN A 265 -4.17 7.73 1.04
CA ASN A 265 -3.39 8.63 0.20
C ASN A 265 -4.14 9.02 -1.09
N SER A 266 -5.43 8.67 -1.21
CA SER A 266 -6.24 8.85 -2.42
C SER A 266 -5.51 8.39 -3.69
N SER A 267 -4.84 7.24 -3.61
CA SER A 267 -3.96 6.70 -4.63
C SER A 267 -4.44 5.34 -5.10
N VAL A 268 -4.20 5.04 -6.37
CA VAL A 268 -4.40 3.69 -6.94
C VAL A 268 -3.42 2.74 -6.27
N SER A 269 -3.91 1.57 -5.85
CA SER A 269 -3.11 0.52 -5.19
C SER A 269 -2.82 -0.60 -6.17
N VAL A 270 -1.54 -0.94 -6.40
CA VAL A 270 -1.14 -2.05 -7.28
C VAL A 270 -0.29 -3.07 -6.51
N PHE A 271 -0.55 -4.36 -6.68
CA PHE A 271 0.20 -5.40 -6.00
C PHE A 271 0.93 -6.30 -7.01
N PHE A 272 2.23 -6.49 -6.82
CA PHE A 272 3.05 -7.49 -7.49
C PHE A 272 3.47 -8.61 -6.53
N SER A 273 3.45 -9.86 -6.99
CA SER A 273 3.91 -11.02 -6.20
C SER A 273 4.71 -12.00 -7.06
N LEU A 274 5.81 -12.55 -6.54
CA LEU A 274 6.55 -13.64 -7.22
C LEU A 274 5.83 -14.99 -7.09
N ALA A 275 5.31 -15.32 -5.91
CA ALA A 275 4.63 -16.59 -5.66
C ALA A 275 3.12 -16.56 -6.00
N GLY A 276 2.61 -15.42 -6.47
CA GLY A 276 1.21 -15.21 -6.75
C GLY A 276 0.37 -15.01 -5.49
N TYR A 277 -0.90 -15.42 -5.57
CA TYR A 277 -1.95 -15.03 -4.62
C TYR A 277 -2.80 -16.24 -4.26
N THR A 278 -3.31 -16.30 -3.03
CA THR A 278 -4.35 -17.28 -2.71
C THR A 278 -5.65 -16.96 -3.48
N PRO A 279 -6.54 -17.94 -3.71
CA PRO A 279 -7.82 -17.70 -4.36
C PRO A 279 -8.65 -16.62 -3.67
N GLU A 280 -8.62 -16.60 -2.33
CA GLU A 280 -9.33 -15.62 -1.50
C GLU A 280 -8.74 -14.22 -1.70
N ALA A 281 -7.42 -14.10 -1.84
CA ALA A 281 -6.75 -12.83 -2.09
C ALA A 281 -7.12 -12.26 -3.46
N ARG A 282 -7.28 -13.12 -4.48
CA ARG A 282 -7.73 -12.71 -5.82
C ARG A 282 -9.17 -12.22 -5.79
N SER A 283 -10.08 -12.99 -5.20
CA SER A 283 -11.49 -12.59 -5.04
C SER A 283 -11.59 -11.26 -4.30
N ARG A 284 -10.79 -11.09 -3.24
CA ARG A 284 -10.80 -9.85 -2.46
C ARG A 284 -10.26 -8.65 -3.24
N ALA A 285 -9.22 -8.86 -4.05
CA ALA A 285 -8.69 -7.79 -4.90
C ALA A 285 -9.69 -7.36 -5.97
N ASP A 286 -10.49 -8.28 -6.51
CA ASP A 286 -11.55 -7.96 -7.47
C ASP A 286 -12.64 -7.09 -6.85
N GLU A 287 -13.08 -7.42 -5.63
CA GLU A 287 -14.05 -6.59 -4.89
C GLU A 287 -13.52 -5.18 -4.59
N LEU A 288 -12.21 -5.08 -4.32
CA LEU A 288 -11.56 -3.82 -3.95
C LEU A 288 -11.03 -3.03 -5.16
N GLY A 289 -11.11 -3.60 -6.36
CA GLY A 289 -10.58 -3.00 -7.58
C GLY A 289 -9.06 -2.85 -7.59
N ILE A 290 -8.32 -3.77 -6.96
CA ILE A 290 -6.85 -3.74 -6.89
C ILE A 290 -6.25 -4.57 -8.03
N PRO A 291 -5.47 -3.94 -8.93
CA PRO A 291 -4.66 -4.66 -9.91
C PRO A 291 -3.64 -5.59 -9.27
N LEU A 292 -3.71 -6.87 -9.63
CA LEU A 292 -2.77 -7.91 -9.22
C LEU A 292 -1.91 -8.37 -10.39
N PHE A 293 -0.61 -8.47 -10.13
CA PHE A 293 0.37 -8.93 -11.10
C PHE A 293 1.27 -10.03 -10.52
N VAL A 294 1.48 -11.09 -11.29
CA VAL A 294 2.51 -12.09 -10.98
C VAL A 294 3.79 -11.74 -11.71
N LEU A 295 4.89 -11.64 -10.98
CA LEU A 295 6.21 -11.43 -11.55
C LEU A 295 6.80 -12.77 -12.00
N ASP A 296 7.13 -12.88 -13.28
CA ASP A 296 7.98 -13.97 -13.75
C ASP A 296 9.47 -13.63 -13.53
N LEU A 297 10.33 -14.65 -13.47
CA LEU A 297 11.78 -14.43 -13.31
C LEU A 297 12.43 -13.76 -14.53
N THR A 298 11.71 -13.64 -15.65
CA THR A 298 12.17 -12.90 -16.83
C THR A 298 12.02 -11.39 -16.65
N GLY A 299 11.19 -10.95 -15.69
CA GLY A 299 10.93 -9.56 -15.37
C GLY A 299 9.67 -8.98 -15.98
N THR A 300 8.79 -9.81 -16.55
CA THR A 300 7.54 -9.35 -17.16
C THR A 300 6.38 -9.62 -16.20
N PRO A 301 5.75 -8.59 -15.63
CA PRO A 301 4.56 -8.78 -14.81
C PRO A 301 3.38 -9.26 -15.68
N GLN A 302 2.70 -10.31 -15.21
CA GLN A 302 1.50 -10.88 -15.84
C GLN A 302 0.26 -10.46 -15.05
N PRO A 303 -0.78 -9.89 -15.69
CA PRO A 303 -2.03 -9.58 -15.01
C PRO A 303 -2.72 -10.87 -14.58
N VAL A 304 -3.32 -10.88 -13.39
CA VAL A 304 -4.07 -12.05 -12.91
C VAL A 304 -5.51 -11.73 -12.52
N ASN A 305 -5.98 -10.51 -12.76
CA ASN A 305 -7.36 -10.14 -12.50
C ASN A 305 -7.83 -8.98 -13.39
N ALA A 306 -9.15 -8.79 -13.46
CA ALA A 306 -9.76 -7.81 -14.37
C ALA A 306 -9.28 -6.35 -14.13
N PRO A 307 -9.11 -5.87 -12.88
CA PRO A 307 -8.49 -4.57 -12.63
C PRO A 307 -7.07 -4.42 -13.22
N ALA A 308 -6.27 -5.50 -13.24
CA ALA A 308 -4.95 -5.47 -13.86
C ALA A 308 -5.03 -5.38 -15.39
N ASP A 309 -5.95 -6.12 -16.02
CA ASP A 309 -6.19 -6.02 -17.47
C ASP A 309 -6.68 -4.62 -17.87
N GLU A 310 -7.56 -4.03 -17.07
CA GLU A 310 -8.02 -2.65 -17.24
C GLU A 310 -6.83 -1.69 -17.17
N LEU A 311 -6.03 -1.76 -16.11
CA LEU A 311 -4.86 -0.90 -15.93
C LEU A 311 -3.84 -1.01 -17.07
N ILE A 312 -3.63 -2.21 -17.64
CA ILE A 312 -2.78 -2.38 -18.82
C ILE A 312 -3.34 -1.60 -20.01
N THR A 313 -4.65 -1.67 -20.21
CA THR A 313 -5.35 -1.11 -21.37
C THR A 313 -5.45 0.41 -21.29
N THR A 314 -5.84 0.96 -20.15
CA THR A 314 -5.99 2.41 -19.94
C THR A 314 -4.67 3.10 -19.63
N GLY A 315 -3.78 2.45 -18.87
CA GLY A 315 -2.58 3.09 -18.32
C GLY A 315 -2.87 3.96 -17.10
N ALA A 316 -1.87 4.75 -16.72
CA ALA A 316 -1.95 5.69 -15.59
C ALA A 316 -2.91 6.86 -15.85
#